data_AF-A0A519W2C3-F1
#
_entry.id   AF-A0A519W2C3-F1
#
_cell.length_a   1.000
_cell.length_b   1.000
_cell.length_c   1.000
_cell.angle_alpha   90.00
_cell.angle_beta   90.00
_cell.angle_gamma   90.00
#
_symmetry.space_group_name_H-M   'P 1'
#
loop_
_entity.id
_entity.type
_entity.pdbx_description
1 polymer ?
#
loop_
_entity_poly.entity_id
_entity_poly.type
_entity_poly.pdbx_seq_one_letter_code
_entity_poly.pdbx_strand_id
1 'polypeptide(L)'
;MAGGKETTRQKMINIMYLVLLAMLALNVSDTILNAFKNFNDSLVSSKNNVSTSIEQLFSSFQNTKLKDEPGRAQPIWEKANKAKAYADDLNNYVQKLKDQFNTAGKGIDEETGDLVERANMDIAQGIMINQKEGEKLKNKINDTREKLIALLDEKDRSGVTFTLEAKDAAKNVNGKKNWEDINFGEGMPLTAANTTLSKIQS
;
A
#
# COMPACT_ATOMS: atom_id res chain seq x y z
N MET A 1 -29.75 -42.14 -23.42
CA MET A 1 -30.19 -40.84 -22.85
C MET A 1 -30.96 -41.10 -21.56
N ALA A 2 -30.27 -41.50 -20.49
CA ALA A 2 -30.88 -41.70 -19.17
C ALA A 2 -30.94 -40.34 -18.45
N GLY A 3 -31.79 -39.44 -18.95
CA GLY A 3 -32.10 -38.17 -18.30
C GLY A 3 -33.12 -38.38 -17.19
N GLY A 4 -32.75 -39.12 -16.14
CA GLY A 4 -33.53 -39.14 -14.92
C GLY A 4 -33.55 -37.73 -14.34
N LYS A 5 -34.73 -37.08 -14.30
CA LYS A 5 -34.89 -35.79 -13.62
C LYS A 5 -34.38 -35.97 -12.19
N GLU A 6 -33.30 -35.26 -11.85
CA GLU A 6 -32.77 -35.27 -10.49
C GLU A 6 -33.91 -34.98 -9.50
N THR A 7 -34.01 -35.84 -8.47
CA THR A 7 -35.01 -35.65 -7.44
C THR A 7 -34.78 -34.30 -6.75
N THR A 8 -35.84 -33.66 -6.26
CA THR A 8 -35.74 -32.37 -5.55
C THR A 8 -34.70 -32.40 -4.43
N ARG A 9 -34.56 -33.55 -3.75
CA ARG A 9 -33.51 -33.79 -2.74
C ARG A 9 -32.10 -33.74 -3.33
N GLN A 10 -31.88 -34.38 -4.48
CA GLN A 10 -30.58 -34.43 -5.15
C GLN A 10 -30.19 -33.05 -5.71
N LYS A 11 -31.17 -32.28 -6.21
CA LYS A 11 -30.97 -30.87 -6.56
C LYS A 11 -30.56 -30.03 -5.36
N MET A 12 -31.20 -30.19 -4.20
CA MET A 12 -30.80 -29.47 -2.99
C MET A 12 -29.38 -29.85 -2.54
N ILE A 13 -29.02 -31.13 -2.58
CA ILE A 13 -27.67 -31.60 -2.25
C ILE A 13 -26.63 -31.02 -3.23
N ASN A 14 -26.94 -31.00 -4.53
CA ASN A 14 -26.04 -30.44 -5.54
C ASN A 14 -25.86 -28.93 -5.37
N ILE A 15 -26.93 -28.19 -5.05
CA ILE A 15 -26.83 -26.75 -4.73
C ILE A 15 -25.98 -26.55 -3.47
N MET A 16 -26.18 -27.34 -2.42
CA MET A 16 -25.34 -27.25 -1.21
C MET A 16 -23.87 -27.54 -1.51
N TYR A 17 -23.57 -28.56 -2.31
CA TYR A 17 -22.20 -28.90 -2.70
C TYR A 17 -21.55 -27.79 -3.51
N LEU A 18 -22.27 -27.19 -4.47
CA LEU A 18 -21.79 -26.04 -5.24
C LEU A 18 -21.54 -24.81 -4.37
N VAL A 19 -22.42 -24.54 -3.39
CA VAL A 19 -22.24 -23.43 -2.44
C VAL A 19 -21.02 -23.66 -1.54
N LEU A 20 -20.86 -24.87 -1.00
CA LEU A 20 -19.71 -25.23 -0.16
C LEU A 20 -18.39 -25.17 -0.94
N LEU A 21 -18.39 -25.69 -2.17
CA LEU A 21 -17.21 -25.65 -3.05
C LEU A 21 -16.87 -24.21 -3.47
N ALA A 22 -17.88 -23.36 -3.70
CA ALA A 22 -17.69 -21.93 -3.93
C ALA A 22 -17.13 -21.21 -2.68
N MET A 23 -17.62 -21.50 -1.48
CA MET A 23 -17.09 -20.93 -0.23
C MET A 23 -15.63 -21.33 0.01
N LEU A 24 -15.28 -22.59 -0.25
CA LEU A 24 -13.90 -23.07 -0.14
C LEU A 24 -12.97 -22.42 -1.16
N ALA A 25 -13.47 -22.19 -2.39
CA ALA A 25 -12.71 -21.56 -3.45
C ALA A 25 -12.54 -20.04 -3.28
N LEU A 26 -13.47 -19.36 -2.58
CA LEU A 26 -13.39 -17.93 -2.27
C LEU A 26 -12.41 -17.62 -1.13
N ASN A 27 -12.06 -18.61 -0.31
CA ASN A 27 -11.07 -18.42 0.73
C ASN A 27 -9.66 -18.38 0.15
N VAL A 28 -8.94 -17.31 0.46
CA VAL A 28 -7.52 -17.15 0.11
C VAL A 28 -6.72 -18.11 0.99
N SER A 29 -5.77 -18.84 0.40
CA SER A 29 -4.96 -19.77 1.17
C SER A 29 -4.06 -19.06 2.18
N ASP A 30 -3.91 -19.64 3.37
CA ASP A 30 -3.03 -19.10 4.42
C ASP A 30 -1.58 -18.93 3.94
N THR A 31 -1.13 -19.78 3.02
CA THR A 31 0.20 -19.66 2.41
C THR A 31 0.35 -18.35 1.64
N ILE A 32 -0.67 -17.91 0.90
CA ILE A 32 -0.66 -16.64 0.18
C ILE A 32 -0.70 -15.47 1.16
N LEU A 33 -1.57 -15.54 2.18
CA LEU A 33 -1.65 -14.51 3.21
C LEU A 33 -0.32 -14.35 3.96
N ASN A 34 0.35 -15.45 4.29
CA ASN A 34 1.66 -15.44 4.92
C ASN A 34 2.74 -14.85 4.00
N ALA A 35 2.68 -15.09 2.69
CA ALA A 35 3.58 -14.46 1.74
C ALA A 35 3.41 -12.93 1.74
N PHE A 36 2.17 -12.43 1.72
CA PHE A 36 1.90 -10.99 1.83
C PHE A 36 2.40 -10.40 3.13
N LYS A 37 2.14 -11.07 4.26
CA LYS A 37 2.68 -10.65 5.57
C LYS A 37 4.21 -10.55 5.55
N ASN A 38 4.90 -11.57 5.04
CA ASN A 38 6.36 -11.57 4.97
C ASN A 38 6.90 -10.45 4.06
N PHE A 39 6.21 -10.15 2.96
CA PHE A 39 6.54 -8.98 2.13
C PHE A 39 6.32 -7.68 2.88
N ASN A 40 5.21 -7.53 3.61
CA ASN A 40 4.97 -6.38 4.45
C ASN A 40 6.08 -6.18 5.49
N ASP A 41 6.46 -7.23 6.21
CA ASP A 41 7.48 -7.16 7.26
C ASP A 41 8.86 -6.77 6.66
N SER A 42 9.18 -7.30 5.48
CA SER A 42 10.39 -6.94 4.74
C SER A 42 10.39 -5.47 4.29
N LEU A 43 9.24 -4.97 3.81
CA LEU A 43 9.07 -3.56 3.40
C LEU A 43 9.16 -2.63 4.62
N VAL A 44 8.56 -3.00 5.75
CA VAL A 44 8.65 -2.23 7.00
C VAL A 44 10.09 -2.19 7.52
N SER A 45 10.81 -3.32 7.49
CA SER A 45 12.23 -3.36 7.85
C SER A 45 13.07 -2.48 6.92
N SER A 46 12.83 -2.55 5.62
CA SER A 46 13.53 -1.72 4.61
C SER A 46 13.28 -0.23 4.85
N LYS A 47 12.02 0.16 5.07
CA LYS A 47 11.63 1.53 5.44
C LYS A 47 12.41 2.01 6.67
N ASN A 48 12.45 1.23 7.74
CA ASN A 48 13.14 1.62 8.98
C ASN A 48 14.66 1.80 8.77
N ASN A 49 15.28 0.93 7.97
CA ASN A 49 16.70 1.02 7.64
C ASN A 49 17.01 2.28 6.81
N VAL A 50 16.16 2.57 5.82
CA VAL A 50 16.28 3.79 5.00
C VAL A 50 16.06 5.04 5.85
N SER A 51 15.04 5.06 6.72
CA SER A 51 14.78 6.18 7.64
C SER A 51 15.97 6.46 8.55
N THR A 52 16.54 5.42 9.16
CA THR A 52 17.74 5.54 10.01
C THR A 52 18.92 6.10 9.22
N SER A 53 19.12 5.63 7.99
CA SER A 53 20.20 6.12 7.11
C SER A 53 20.01 7.59 6.73
N ILE A 54 18.77 8.00 6.45
CA ILE A 54 18.41 9.41 6.16
C ILE A 54 18.66 10.28 7.40
N GLU A 55 18.26 9.85 8.59
CA GLU A 55 18.49 10.60 9.83
C GLU A 55 19.98 10.79 10.14
N GLN A 56 20.79 9.75 9.92
CA GLN A 56 22.25 9.83 10.03
C GLN A 56 22.84 10.80 9.01
N LEU A 57 22.35 10.79 7.76
CA LEU A 57 22.78 11.73 6.72
C LEU A 57 22.47 13.17 7.12
N PHE A 58 21.24 13.45 7.58
CA PHE A 58 20.83 14.78 8.04
C PHE A 58 21.71 15.25 9.20
N SER A 59 21.94 14.38 10.19
CA SER A 59 22.77 14.67 11.35
C SER A 59 24.22 14.94 10.97
N SER A 60 24.78 14.16 10.04
CA SER A 60 26.13 14.36 9.52
C SER A 60 26.26 15.67 8.75
N PHE A 61 25.30 15.96 7.87
CA PHE A 61 25.27 17.20 7.09
C PHE A 61 25.20 18.44 7.98
N GLN A 62 24.35 18.42 9.00
CA GLN A 62 24.23 19.49 9.99
C GLN A 62 25.52 19.68 10.79
N ASN A 63 26.20 18.59 11.15
CA ASN A 63 27.41 18.65 11.97
C ASN A 63 28.69 18.97 11.21
N THR A 64 28.69 18.89 9.87
CA THR A 64 29.86 19.14 9.02
C THR A 64 29.58 20.30 8.07
N LYS A 65 28.93 20.03 6.93
CA LYS A 65 28.73 20.97 5.82
C LYS A 65 28.03 22.26 6.24
N LEU A 66 27.07 22.18 7.16
CA LEU A 66 26.37 23.36 7.64
C LEU A 66 27.25 24.28 8.51
N LYS A 67 28.25 23.72 9.20
CA LYS A 67 29.22 24.47 10.02
C LYS A 67 30.39 24.97 9.19
N ASP A 68 30.90 24.13 8.29
CA ASP A 68 32.12 24.39 7.52
C ASP A 68 31.86 25.33 6.31
N GLU A 69 30.71 25.19 5.65
CA GLU A 69 30.36 25.93 4.42
C GLU A 69 28.90 26.42 4.41
N PRO A 70 28.50 27.28 5.38
CA PRO A 70 27.10 27.66 5.56
C PRO A 70 26.48 28.30 4.30
N GLY A 71 27.24 29.11 3.56
CA GLY A 71 26.73 29.80 2.36
C GLY A 71 26.28 28.86 1.23
N ARG A 72 26.91 27.68 1.08
CA ARG A 72 26.50 26.66 0.10
C ARG A 72 25.57 25.61 0.70
N ALA A 73 25.76 25.26 1.97
CA ALA A 73 25.02 24.19 2.62
C ALA A 73 23.60 24.60 3.01
N GLN A 74 23.37 25.85 3.40
CA GLN A 74 22.06 26.34 3.84
C GLN A 74 20.93 26.15 2.81
N PRO A 75 21.06 26.54 1.53
CA PRO A 75 19.99 26.34 0.56
C PRO A 75 19.70 24.84 0.29
N ILE A 76 20.74 23.99 0.36
CA ILE A 76 20.58 22.54 0.21
C ILE A 76 19.84 21.96 1.42
N TRP A 77 20.19 22.42 2.63
CA TRP A 77 19.52 22.03 3.86
C TRP A 77 18.04 22.39 3.88
N GLU A 78 17.70 23.60 3.43
CA GLU A 78 16.30 24.04 3.34
C GLU A 78 15.51 23.20 2.33
N LYS A 79 16.08 22.91 1.15
CA LYS A 79 15.47 22.01 0.16
C LYS A 79 15.28 20.60 0.74
N ALA A 80 16.29 20.06 1.43
CA ALA A 80 16.24 18.73 2.06
C ALA A 80 15.15 18.65 3.15
N ASN A 81 15.03 19.66 4.01
CA ASN A 81 13.98 19.70 5.03
C ASN A 81 12.57 19.83 4.42
N LYS A 82 12.41 20.58 3.32
CA LYS A 82 11.14 20.62 2.58
C LYS A 82 10.80 19.25 1.99
N ALA A 83 11.78 18.56 1.39
CA ALA A 83 11.59 17.22 0.86
C ALA A 83 11.16 16.24 1.96
N LYS A 84 11.83 16.29 3.13
CA LYS A 84 11.46 15.49 4.31
C LYS A 84 10.02 15.78 4.74
N ALA A 85 9.63 17.04 4.87
CA ALA A 85 8.27 17.42 5.25
C ALA A 85 7.21 16.89 4.28
N TYR A 86 7.47 16.92 2.96
CA TYR A 86 6.55 16.37 1.96
C TYR A 86 6.43 14.84 2.03
N ALA A 87 7.54 14.15 2.30
CA ALA A 87 7.55 12.70 2.50
C ALA A 87 6.85 12.29 3.80
N ASP A 88 7.10 13.01 4.90
CA ASP A 88 6.48 12.77 6.21
C ASP A 88 4.96 12.97 6.13
N ASP A 89 4.50 14.00 5.43
CA ASP A 89 3.07 14.24 5.20
C ASP A 89 2.41 13.07 4.44
N LEU A 90 3.04 12.52 3.40
CA LEU A 90 2.53 11.32 2.71
C LEU A 90 2.56 10.10 3.63
N ASN A 91 3.67 9.88 4.34
CA ASN A 91 3.83 8.76 5.27
C ASN A 91 2.79 8.76 6.38
N ASN A 92 2.49 9.92 6.96
CA ASN A 92 1.47 10.08 8.00
C ASN A 92 0.07 9.77 7.47
N TYR A 93 -0.24 10.18 6.25
CA TYR A 93 -1.51 9.85 5.62
C TYR A 93 -1.63 8.34 5.36
N VAL A 94 -0.58 7.70 4.85
CA VAL A 94 -0.55 6.25 4.67
C VAL A 94 -0.67 5.52 6.02
N GLN A 95 -0.01 6.01 7.06
CA GLN A 95 -0.11 5.45 8.40
C GLN A 95 -1.55 5.52 8.92
N LYS A 96 -2.22 6.65 8.74
CA LYS A 96 -3.64 6.80 9.10
C LYS A 96 -4.52 5.76 8.40
N LEU A 97 -4.28 5.47 7.13
CA LEU A 97 -5.03 4.43 6.41
C LEU A 97 -4.74 3.02 6.98
N LYS A 98 -3.48 2.73 7.32
CA LYS A 98 -3.11 1.47 7.99
C LYS A 98 -3.78 1.35 9.37
N ASP A 99 -3.89 2.44 10.12
CA ASP A 99 -4.57 2.46 11.42
C ASP A 99 -6.09 2.23 11.25
N GLN A 100 -6.69 2.76 10.18
CA GLN A 100 -8.08 2.46 9.83
C GLN A 100 -8.27 0.99 9.46
N PHE A 101 -7.36 0.39 8.70
CA PHE A 101 -7.37 -1.05 8.40
C PHE A 101 -7.25 -1.88 9.67
N ASN A 102 -6.34 -1.50 10.58
CA ASN A 102 -6.16 -2.16 11.86
C ASN A 102 -7.44 -2.11 12.71
N THR A 103 -8.04 -0.92 12.82
CA THR A 103 -9.28 -0.72 13.59
C THR A 103 -10.44 -1.51 13.00
N ALA A 104 -10.65 -1.44 11.68
CA ALA A 104 -11.71 -2.18 11.02
C ALA A 104 -11.46 -3.70 11.00
N GLY A 105 -10.20 -4.11 10.98
CA GLY A 105 -9.74 -5.49 11.00
C GLY A 105 -9.61 -6.11 12.39
N LYS A 106 -10.15 -5.46 13.43
CA LYS A 106 -10.17 -5.93 14.84
C LYS A 106 -8.79 -6.05 15.51
N GLY A 107 -7.80 -5.31 15.05
CA GLY A 107 -6.47 -5.31 15.65
C GLY A 107 -5.48 -6.23 14.94
N ILE A 108 -4.35 -6.43 15.63
CA ILE A 108 -3.30 -7.37 15.25
C ILE A 108 -3.46 -8.63 16.10
N ASP A 109 -3.38 -9.77 15.45
CA ASP A 109 -3.35 -11.08 16.06
C ASP A 109 -1.97 -11.34 16.69
N GLU A 110 -1.92 -11.69 17.97
CA GLU A 110 -0.66 -11.84 18.72
C GLU A 110 0.14 -13.08 18.30
N GLU A 111 -0.51 -14.13 17.81
CA GLU A 111 0.16 -15.38 17.40
C GLU A 111 0.83 -15.21 16.03
N THR A 112 0.14 -14.55 15.11
CA THR A 112 0.59 -14.39 13.73
C THR A 112 1.33 -13.08 13.50
N GLY A 113 1.11 -12.05 14.32
CA GLY A 113 1.63 -10.70 14.12
C GLY A 113 1.08 -10.00 12.87
N ASP A 114 -0.08 -10.44 12.37
CA ASP A 114 -0.79 -9.86 11.21
C ASP A 114 -2.19 -9.38 11.63
N LEU A 115 -2.93 -8.74 10.74
CA LEU A 115 -4.31 -8.32 10.99
C LEU A 115 -5.20 -9.53 11.28
N VAL A 116 -6.07 -9.43 12.29
CA VAL A 116 -7.01 -10.52 12.65
C VAL A 116 -7.89 -10.88 11.44
N GLU A 117 -8.44 -9.88 10.77
CA GLU A 117 -9.26 -10.04 9.56
C GLU A 117 -8.41 -10.02 8.26
N ARG A 118 -7.19 -10.55 8.28
CA ARG A 118 -6.22 -10.53 7.15
C ARG A 118 -6.77 -11.00 5.80
N ALA A 119 -7.68 -11.97 5.79
CA ALA A 119 -8.29 -12.54 4.59
C ALA A 119 -9.50 -11.74 4.07
N ASN A 120 -10.03 -10.82 4.87
CA ASN A 120 -11.25 -10.07 4.56
C ASN A 120 -11.03 -9.15 3.35
N MET A 121 -11.92 -9.23 2.35
CA MET A 121 -11.81 -8.46 1.11
C MET A 121 -12.66 -7.18 1.11
N ASP A 122 -13.60 -7.07 2.05
CA ASP A 122 -14.57 -5.97 2.08
C ASP A 122 -14.03 -4.74 2.82
N ILE A 123 -13.19 -4.94 3.84
CA ILE A 123 -12.67 -3.84 4.68
C ILE A 123 -11.85 -2.85 3.85
N ALA A 124 -10.86 -3.34 3.10
CA ALA A 124 -10.00 -2.50 2.29
C ALA A 124 -10.79 -1.81 1.18
N GLN A 125 -11.68 -2.53 0.49
CA GLN A 125 -12.55 -1.98 -0.55
C GLN A 125 -13.48 -0.89 0.03
N GLY A 126 -14.07 -1.14 1.20
CA GLY A 126 -14.96 -0.20 1.87
C GLY A 126 -14.28 1.12 2.19
N ILE A 127 -13.03 1.09 2.66
CA ILE A 127 -12.28 2.30 2.99
C ILE A 127 -11.71 2.96 1.72
N MET A 128 -11.04 2.19 0.87
CA MET A 128 -10.27 2.77 -0.24
C MET A 128 -11.16 3.14 -1.43
N ILE A 129 -12.19 2.34 -1.73
CA ILE A 129 -13.07 2.55 -2.87
C ILE A 129 -14.33 3.30 -2.43
N ASN A 130 -15.09 2.76 -1.47
CA ASN A 130 -16.40 3.34 -1.13
C ASN A 130 -16.27 4.69 -0.40
N GLN A 131 -15.28 4.85 0.49
CA GLN A 131 -14.99 6.14 1.14
C GLN A 131 -14.03 7.03 0.34
N LYS A 132 -13.60 6.57 -0.85
CA LYS A 132 -12.69 7.28 -1.76
C LYS A 132 -11.32 7.64 -1.18
N GLU A 133 -10.87 6.94 -0.15
CA GLU A 133 -9.52 7.17 0.39
C GLU A 133 -8.42 6.75 -0.60
N GLY A 134 -8.70 5.82 -1.51
CA GLY A 134 -7.78 5.42 -2.58
C GLY A 134 -7.54 6.53 -3.62
N GLU A 135 -8.58 7.24 -4.03
CA GLU A 135 -8.46 8.40 -4.93
C GLU A 135 -7.67 9.54 -4.26
N LYS A 136 -7.97 9.83 -2.99
CA LYS A 136 -7.22 10.81 -2.19
C LYS A 136 -5.75 10.41 -2.06
N LEU A 137 -5.47 9.14 -1.78
CA LEU A 137 -4.11 8.61 -1.70
C LEU A 137 -3.36 8.76 -3.02
N LYS A 138 -3.99 8.38 -4.13
CA LYS A 138 -3.43 8.54 -5.48
C LYS A 138 -3.03 9.99 -5.76
N ASN A 139 -3.93 10.94 -5.49
CA ASN A 139 -3.67 12.36 -5.67
C ASN A 139 -2.51 12.82 -4.78
N LYS A 140 -2.47 12.38 -3.52
CA LYS A 140 -1.41 12.72 -2.58
C LYS A 140 -0.04 12.18 -3.00
N ILE A 141 0.02 10.97 -3.54
CA ILE A 141 1.25 10.38 -4.09
C ILE A 141 1.80 11.24 -5.23
N ASN A 142 0.93 11.59 -6.19
CA ASN A 142 1.34 12.37 -7.35
C ASN A 142 1.70 13.82 -6.99
N ASP A 143 0.97 14.45 -6.06
CA ASP A 143 1.30 15.77 -5.52
C ASP A 143 2.65 15.78 -4.78
N THR A 144 2.92 14.78 -3.92
CA THR A 144 4.22 14.63 -3.27
C THR A 144 5.34 14.46 -4.32
N ARG A 145 5.12 13.65 -5.35
CA ARG A 145 6.08 13.49 -6.46
C ARG A 145 6.38 14.82 -7.15
N GLU A 146 5.35 15.59 -7.50
CA GLU A 146 5.51 16.90 -8.16
C GLU A 146 6.25 17.90 -7.25
N LYS A 147 5.91 17.96 -5.97
CA LYS A 147 6.60 18.80 -4.98
C LYS A 147 8.08 18.43 -4.83
N LEU A 148 8.42 17.14 -4.84
CA LEU A 148 9.82 16.69 -4.79
C LEU A 148 10.59 17.06 -6.06
N ILE A 149 9.98 16.90 -7.24
CA ILE A 149 10.58 17.32 -8.52
C ILE A 149 10.80 18.84 -8.55
N ALA A 150 9.87 19.62 -8.00
CA ALA A 150 9.97 21.08 -7.95
C ALA A 150 11.14 21.57 -7.08
N LEU A 151 11.62 20.78 -6.12
CA LEU A 151 12.80 21.10 -5.31
C LEU A 151 14.12 20.89 -6.08
N LEU A 152 14.12 20.06 -7.12
CA LEU A 152 15.29 19.79 -7.95
C LEU A 152 15.49 20.88 -9.01
N ASP A 153 16.75 21.26 -9.20
CA ASP A 153 17.15 22.16 -10.28
C ASP A 153 17.05 21.42 -11.62
N GLU A 154 16.78 22.15 -12.71
CA GLU A 154 16.44 21.58 -14.01
C GLU A 154 17.52 20.63 -14.57
N LYS A 155 18.78 20.88 -14.21
CA LYS A 155 19.95 20.06 -14.58
C LYS A 155 19.99 18.71 -13.87
N ASP A 156 19.41 18.62 -12.67
CA ASP A 156 19.44 17.40 -11.84
C ASP A 156 18.21 16.51 -12.08
N ARG A 157 17.16 17.06 -12.69
CA ARG A 157 15.90 16.32 -12.97
C ARG A 157 16.09 15.13 -13.91
N SER A 158 17.01 15.22 -14.87
CA SER A 158 17.26 14.13 -15.83
C SER A 158 17.97 12.92 -15.21
N GLY A 159 18.64 13.11 -14.07
CA GLY A 159 19.36 12.04 -13.36
C GLY A 159 18.54 11.28 -12.33
N VAL A 160 17.34 11.78 -11.98
CA VAL A 160 16.52 11.20 -10.90
C VAL A 160 15.32 10.45 -11.47
N THR A 161 15.30 9.13 -11.26
CA THR A 161 14.12 8.30 -11.57
C THR A 161 13.19 8.28 -10.36
N PHE A 162 12.07 9.01 -10.45
CA PHE A 162 11.01 8.96 -9.43
C PHE A 162 10.10 7.76 -9.69
N THR A 163 10.25 6.72 -8.87
CA THR A 163 9.40 5.51 -8.88
C THR A 163 8.07 5.69 -8.14
N LEU A 164 7.97 6.73 -7.29
CA LEU A 164 6.77 7.07 -6.54
C LEU A 164 5.73 7.68 -7.49
N GLU A 165 4.86 6.85 -8.04
CA GLU A 165 3.84 7.27 -8.99
C GLU A 165 2.59 6.39 -8.91
N ALA A 166 1.42 7.03 -8.85
CA ALA A 166 0.12 6.36 -8.85
C ALA A 166 -0.61 6.68 -10.16
N LYS A 167 -0.35 5.85 -11.17
CA LYS A 167 -0.94 5.96 -12.52
C LYS A 167 -1.97 4.87 -12.79
N ASP A 168 -2.99 5.26 -13.53
CA ASP A 168 -3.96 4.33 -14.08
C ASP A 168 -3.32 3.41 -15.11
N ALA A 169 -3.81 2.18 -15.19
CA ALA A 169 -3.27 1.21 -16.10
C ALA A 169 -3.57 1.58 -17.55
N ALA A 170 -2.54 1.55 -18.41
CA ALA A 170 -2.68 1.83 -19.84
C ALA A 170 -3.62 0.82 -20.55
N LYS A 171 -3.72 -0.40 -20.02
CA LYS A 171 -4.64 -1.44 -20.46
C LYS A 171 -5.51 -1.87 -19.28
N ASN A 172 -6.71 -2.38 -19.57
CA ASN A 172 -7.58 -2.94 -18.54
C ASN A 172 -6.86 -4.08 -17.82
N VAL A 173 -6.81 -4.01 -16.49
CA VAL A 173 -6.37 -5.09 -15.60
C VAL A 173 -7.62 -5.58 -14.91
N ASN A 174 -8.04 -6.81 -15.18
CA ASN A 174 -9.27 -7.40 -14.62
C ASN A 174 -10.52 -6.51 -14.80
N GLY A 175 -10.64 -5.82 -15.94
CA GLY A 175 -11.76 -4.92 -16.23
C GLY A 175 -11.70 -3.56 -15.52
N LYS A 176 -10.64 -3.28 -14.75
CA LYS A 176 -10.40 -2.02 -14.07
C LYS A 176 -9.24 -1.25 -14.73
N LYS A 177 -9.30 0.08 -14.66
CA LYS A 177 -8.20 0.97 -15.10
C LYS A 177 -7.67 1.83 -13.97
N ASN A 178 -8.55 2.24 -13.06
CA ASN A 178 -8.18 3.14 -11.99
C ASN A 178 -7.17 2.47 -11.07
N TRP A 179 -6.13 3.21 -10.70
CA TRP A 179 -5.07 2.73 -9.82
C TRP A 179 -5.63 2.20 -8.49
N GLU A 180 -6.56 2.92 -7.87
CA GLU A 180 -7.16 2.53 -6.60
C GLU A 180 -7.98 1.23 -6.71
N ASP A 181 -8.74 1.05 -7.79
CA ASP A 181 -9.50 -0.19 -8.05
C ASP A 181 -8.58 -1.40 -8.22
N ILE A 182 -7.42 -1.20 -8.88
CA ILE A 182 -6.46 -2.30 -9.11
C ILE A 182 -5.76 -2.70 -7.81
N ASN A 183 -5.46 -1.73 -6.94
CA ASN A 183 -4.67 -1.95 -5.73
C ASN A 183 -5.50 -2.29 -4.49
N PHE A 184 -6.76 -1.86 -4.44
CA PHE A 184 -7.63 -1.97 -3.25
C PHE A 184 -9.07 -2.38 -3.57
N GLY A 185 -9.35 -2.74 -4.83
CA GLY A 185 -10.69 -3.13 -5.26
C GLY A 185 -11.09 -4.55 -4.85
N GLU A 186 -12.15 -5.02 -5.49
CA GLU A 186 -12.78 -6.32 -5.22
C GLU A 186 -11.77 -7.48 -5.27
N GLY A 187 -11.87 -8.38 -4.29
CA GLY A 187 -11.02 -9.57 -4.21
C GLY A 187 -9.65 -9.35 -3.55
N MET A 188 -9.31 -8.12 -3.15
CA MET A 188 -8.05 -7.82 -2.47
C MET A 188 -8.15 -8.07 -0.96
N PRO A 189 -7.41 -9.05 -0.39
CA PRO A 189 -7.42 -9.29 1.06
C PRO A 189 -6.82 -8.12 1.83
N LEU A 190 -7.29 -7.90 3.06
CA LEU A 190 -6.86 -6.81 3.91
C LEU A 190 -5.34 -6.79 4.12
N THR A 191 -4.69 -7.94 4.31
CA THR A 191 -3.22 -7.99 4.48
C THR A 191 -2.48 -7.59 3.20
N ALA A 192 -3.01 -7.93 2.03
CA ALA A 192 -2.44 -7.55 0.74
C ALA A 192 -2.60 -6.04 0.49
N ALA A 193 -3.77 -5.47 0.80
CA ALA A 193 -4.00 -4.04 0.78
C ALA A 193 -3.05 -3.28 1.73
N ASN A 194 -2.86 -3.79 2.95
CA ASN A 194 -1.91 -3.24 3.91
C ASN A 194 -0.45 -3.31 3.41
N THR A 195 -0.08 -4.40 2.73
CA THR A 195 1.23 -4.55 2.08
C THR A 195 1.44 -3.51 0.98
N THR A 196 0.41 -3.23 0.17
CA THR A 196 0.45 -2.16 -0.83
C THR A 196 0.69 -0.78 -0.21
N LEU A 197 0.07 -0.48 0.94
CA LEU A 197 0.34 0.74 1.69
C LEU A 197 1.80 0.79 2.19
N SER A 198 2.32 -0.31 2.72
CA SER A 198 3.74 -0.39 3.14
C SER A 198 4.71 -0.18 1.98
N LYS A 199 4.40 -0.69 0.78
CA LYS A 199 5.19 -0.47 -0.43
C LYS A 199 5.27 1.01 -0.82
N ILE A 200 4.24 1.80 -0.54
CA ILE A 200 4.25 3.25 -0.82
C ILE A 200 5.18 3.99 0.15
N GLN A 201 5.37 3.48 1.37
CA GLN A 201 6.22 4.10 2.39
C GLN A 201 7.70 3.68 2.30
N SER A 202 8.02 2.59 1.61
CA SER A 202 9.38 2.08 1.42
C SER A 202 10.12 2.82 0.31
#